data_AF-A0A9D1G4H9-F1
#
_entry.id   AF-A0A9D1G4H9-F1
#
_cell.length_a   1.000
_cell.length_b   1.000
_cell.length_c   1.000
_cell.angle_alpha   90.00
_cell.angle_beta   90.00
_cell.angle_gamma   90.00
#
_symmetry.space_group_name_H-M   'P 1'
#
loop_
_entity.id
_entity.type
_entity.pdbx_description
1 polymer ?
#
loop_
_entity_poly.entity_id
_entity_poly.type
_entity_poly.pdbx_seq_one_letter_code
_entity_poly.pdbx_strand_id
1 'polypeptide(L)'
;MRCPNCGMDIVIATHLCPHCGYAHDFDGAIEKRRDIPEPWELTPDRARARREKRERAASAWADSRAGAGTGVRESRRARERERDAGRAGEREGSFASAMHIFCVLSIGVMMVLLFGSALMLYSGSYYVLTSGVSADYVYSQLPSLRSADQLLCVGYGLAGLLALSSLLKLVKREAAGIRSFYIASALYAGTSLLYGAFVLVDFNTVEQLADAAVKLIPFAVYFGMLAMHFRRNADMYSA
;
A
#
# COMPACT_ATOMS: atom_id res chain seq x y z
N MET A 1 -24.61 -51.44 -33.65
CA MET A 1 -23.47 -51.81 -34.52
C MET A 1 -22.39 -52.40 -33.63
N ARG A 2 -21.76 -53.51 -34.03
CA ARG A 2 -20.84 -54.26 -33.17
C ARG A 2 -19.39 -53.84 -33.40
N CYS A 3 -18.61 -53.74 -32.33
CA CYS A 3 -17.20 -53.45 -32.43
C CYS A 3 -16.47 -54.63 -33.12
N PRO A 4 -15.65 -54.39 -34.17
CA PRO A 4 -14.92 -55.46 -34.85
C PRO A 4 -13.84 -56.13 -34.00
N ASN A 5 -13.42 -55.49 -32.90
CA ASN A 5 -12.41 -56.03 -32.00
C ASN A 5 -12.99 -56.91 -30.89
N CYS A 6 -14.11 -56.51 -30.27
CA CYS A 6 -14.68 -57.24 -29.13
C CYS A 6 -16.09 -57.82 -29.37
N GLY A 7 -16.71 -57.57 -30.52
CA GLY A 7 -18.03 -58.10 -30.89
C GLY A 7 -19.22 -57.51 -30.15
N MET A 8 -18.99 -56.66 -29.15
CA MET A 8 -20.03 -56.01 -28.35
C MET A 8 -20.64 -54.81 -29.08
N ASP A 9 -21.92 -54.52 -28.82
CA ASP A 9 -22.61 -53.38 -29.40
C ASP A 9 -22.02 -52.05 -28.89
N ILE A 10 -21.74 -51.15 -29.82
CA ILE A 10 -21.20 -49.82 -29.53
C ILE A 10 -22.23 -48.73 -29.85
N VAL A 11 -22.27 -47.71 -28.99
CA VAL A 11 -23.09 -46.51 -29.17
C VAL A 11 -22.30 -45.49 -29.99
N ILE A 12 -22.92 -44.97 -31.04
CA ILE A 12 -22.32 -44.24 -32.18
C ILE A 12 -21.65 -42.89 -31.81
N ALA A 13 -21.83 -42.39 -30.58
CA ALA A 13 -21.41 -41.04 -30.22
C ALA A 13 -19.93 -40.91 -29.79
N THR A 14 -19.17 -41.99 -29.74
CA THR A 14 -17.80 -41.98 -29.22
C THR A 14 -16.83 -42.63 -30.19
N HIS A 15 -15.79 -41.90 -30.63
CA HIS A 15 -14.72 -42.38 -31.52
C HIS A 15 -13.94 -43.59 -30.97
N LEU A 16 -14.16 -44.00 -29.73
CA LEU A 16 -13.59 -45.19 -29.12
C LEU A 16 -14.68 -46.11 -28.57
N CYS A 17 -14.49 -47.43 -28.72
CA CYS A 17 -15.32 -48.41 -28.04
C CYS A 17 -15.07 -48.35 -26.52
N PRO A 18 -16.09 -48.14 -25.68
CA PRO A 18 -15.92 -48.04 -24.22
C PRO A 18 -15.49 -49.37 -23.58
N HIS A 19 -15.71 -50.50 -24.26
CA HIS A 19 -15.38 -51.83 -23.72
C HIS A 19 -13.92 -52.26 -23.98
N CYS A 20 -13.32 -51.82 -25.10
CA CYS A 20 -11.97 -52.27 -25.47
C CYS A 20 -11.02 -51.15 -25.93
N GLY A 21 -11.49 -49.90 -25.96
CA GLY A 21 -10.71 -48.75 -26.39
C GLY A 21 -10.40 -48.70 -27.89
N TYR A 22 -11.04 -49.55 -28.71
CA TYR A 22 -10.81 -49.57 -30.16
C TYR A 22 -11.31 -48.27 -30.80
N ALA A 23 -10.38 -47.49 -31.36
CA ALA A 23 -10.69 -46.28 -32.08
C ALA A 23 -11.32 -46.63 -33.44
N HIS A 24 -12.47 -46.02 -33.74
CA HIS A 24 -13.12 -46.14 -35.03
C HIS A 24 -13.39 -44.75 -35.58
N ASP A 25 -13.02 -44.55 -36.84
CA ASP A 25 -13.27 -43.31 -37.57
C ASP A 25 -14.57 -43.49 -38.37
N PHE A 26 -15.50 -42.54 -38.22
CA PHE A 26 -16.82 -42.59 -38.87
C PHE A 26 -16.79 -42.35 -40.38
N ASP A 27 -15.59 -42.17 -40.96
CA ASP A 27 -15.39 -41.82 -42.37
C ASP A 27 -15.46 -43.01 -43.34
N GLY A 28 -15.97 -44.17 -42.90
CA GLY A 28 -16.23 -45.33 -43.76
C GLY A 28 -14.97 -46.02 -44.33
N ALA A 29 -13.78 -45.47 -44.10
CA ALA A 29 -12.51 -46.12 -44.38
C ALA A 29 -12.13 -47.01 -43.20
N ILE A 30 -12.55 -48.28 -43.24
CA ILE A 30 -12.07 -49.30 -42.30
C ILE A 30 -10.56 -49.44 -42.53
N GLU A 31 -9.73 -48.86 -41.65
CA GLU A 31 -8.29 -49.15 -41.65
C GLU A 31 -8.11 -50.67 -41.64
N LYS A 32 -7.31 -51.19 -42.59
CA LYS A 32 -6.96 -52.61 -42.61
C LYS A 32 -6.46 -53.01 -41.23
N ARG A 33 -7.06 -54.08 -40.69
CA ARG A 33 -6.62 -54.75 -39.46
C ARG A 33 -5.08 -54.82 -39.51
N ARG A 34 -4.41 -54.08 -38.63
CA ARG A 34 -2.96 -54.25 -38.46
C ARG A 34 -2.76 -55.71 -38.07
N ASP A 35 -1.91 -56.42 -38.78
CA ASP A 35 -1.63 -57.84 -38.53
C ASP A 35 -1.07 -57.98 -37.10
N ILE A 36 -1.98 -58.20 -36.15
CA ILE A 36 -1.62 -58.65 -34.81
C ILE A 36 -1.27 -60.11 -35.03
N PRO A 37 -0.01 -60.51 -34.83
CA PRO A 37 0.40 -61.89 -35.04
C PRO A 37 -0.49 -62.81 -34.22
N GLU A 38 -0.90 -63.92 -34.83
CA GLU A 38 -1.77 -64.90 -34.18
C GLU A 38 -1.04 -65.48 -32.94
N PRO A 39 -1.73 -65.88 -31.87
CA PRO A 39 -1.11 -66.28 -30.60
C PRO A 39 -0.05 -67.39 -30.72
N TRP A 40 -0.15 -68.24 -31.74
CA TRP A 40 0.81 -69.32 -32.04
C TRP A 40 2.02 -68.87 -32.90
N GLU A 41 1.99 -67.66 -33.46
CA GLU A 41 3.11 -67.04 -34.20
C GLU A 41 4.09 -66.31 -33.28
N LEU A 42 3.73 -66.14 -31.99
CA LEU A 42 4.60 -65.59 -30.96
C LEU A 42 5.57 -66.65 -30.46
N THR A 43 6.74 -66.74 -31.09
CA THR A 43 7.87 -67.41 -30.44
C THR A 43 8.28 -66.65 -29.17
N PRO A 44 8.81 -67.33 -28.13
CA PRO A 44 9.22 -66.71 -26.87
C PRO A 44 10.16 -65.51 -27.06
N ASP A 45 11.05 -65.59 -28.05
CA ASP A 45 12.04 -64.55 -28.36
C ASP A 45 11.40 -63.30 -28.98
N ARG A 46 10.41 -63.48 -29.88
CA ARG A 46 9.67 -62.35 -30.47
C ARG A 46 8.79 -61.64 -29.44
N ALA A 47 8.22 -62.38 -28.50
CA ALA A 47 7.45 -61.82 -27.39
C ALA A 47 8.35 -60.97 -26.46
N ARG A 48 9.57 -61.45 -26.16
CA ARG A 48 10.57 -60.74 -25.35
C ARG A 48 11.02 -59.43 -26.03
N ALA A 49 11.40 -59.48 -27.30
CA ALA A 49 11.81 -58.30 -28.06
C ALA A 49 10.71 -57.21 -28.11
N ARG A 50 9.44 -57.62 -28.18
CA ARG A 50 8.30 -56.70 -28.18
C ARG A 50 8.07 -56.03 -26.83
N ARG A 51 8.25 -56.74 -25.72
CA ARG A 51 8.20 -56.16 -24.36
C ARG A 51 9.31 -55.14 -24.18
N GLU A 52 10.53 -55.49 -24.55
CA GLU A 52 11.69 -54.61 -24.42
C GLU A 52 11.54 -53.32 -25.25
N LYS A 53 10.99 -53.43 -26.47
CA LYS A 53 10.67 -52.24 -27.29
C LYS A 53 9.64 -51.32 -26.64
N ARG A 54 8.64 -51.87 -25.95
CA ARG A 54 7.62 -51.09 -25.22
C ARG A 54 8.20 -50.42 -23.99
N GLU A 55 9.05 -51.12 -23.24
CA GLU A 55 9.74 -50.57 -22.07
C GLU A 55 10.67 -49.43 -22.46
N ARG A 56 11.45 -49.56 -23.55
CA ARG A 56 12.29 -48.48 -24.08
C ARG A 56 11.49 -47.26 -24.55
N ALA A 57 10.32 -47.48 -25.16
CA ALA A 57 9.45 -46.38 -25.57
C ALA A 57 8.82 -45.66 -24.35
N ALA A 58 8.46 -46.42 -23.31
CA ALA A 58 7.94 -45.87 -22.07
C ALA A 58 9.01 -45.08 -21.28
N SER A 59 10.24 -45.60 -21.21
CA SER A 59 11.36 -44.90 -20.57
C SER A 59 11.74 -43.62 -21.31
N ALA A 60 11.85 -43.67 -22.64
CA ALA A 60 12.11 -42.48 -23.46
C ALA A 60 11.02 -41.40 -23.31
N TRP A 61 9.76 -41.83 -23.20
CA TRP A 61 8.66 -40.91 -22.96
C TRP A 61 8.71 -40.30 -21.55
N ALA A 62 9.06 -41.07 -20.52
CA ALA A 62 9.22 -40.58 -19.14
C ALA A 62 10.36 -39.55 -19.02
N ASP A 63 11.52 -39.83 -19.63
CA ASP A 63 12.68 -38.95 -19.65
C ASP A 63 12.37 -37.61 -20.35
N SER A 64 11.61 -37.66 -21.45
CA SER A 64 11.20 -36.45 -22.18
C SER A 64 10.32 -35.50 -21.36
N ARG A 65 9.54 -36.02 -20.39
CA ARG A 65 8.68 -35.21 -19.52
C ARG A 65 9.40 -34.70 -18.28
N ALA A 66 10.34 -35.48 -17.75
CA ALA A 66 11.12 -35.09 -16.57
C ALA A 66 11.98 -33.83 -16.83
N GLY A 67 12.49 -33.67 -18.06
CA GLY A 67 13.30 -32.50 -18.45
C GLY A 67 12.52 -31.28 -18.95
N ALA A 68 11.34 -31.45 -19.55
CA ALA A 68 10.63 -30.35 -20.23
C ALA A 68 9.75 -29.48 -19.29
N GLY A 69 9.30 -30.02 -18.15
CA GLY A 69 8.34 -29.34 -17.28
C GLY A 69 8.94 -28.41 -16.22
N THR A 70 10.18 -28.63 -15.80
CA THR A 70 10.82 -27.89 -14.70
C THR A 70 11.27 -26.50 -15.15
N GLY A 71 11.98 -26.41 -16.28
CA GLY A 71 12.49 -25.12 -16.80
C GLY A 71 11.40 -24.13 -17.19
N VAL A 72 10.29 -24.58 -17.80
CA VAL A 72 9.18 -23.70 -18.19
C VAL A 72 8.36 -23.23 -16.98
N ARG A 73 8.18 -24.10 -15.97
CA ARG A 73 7.46 -23.77 -14.74
C ARG A 73 8.26 -22.84 -13.83
N GLU A 74 9.57 -23.01 -13.80
CA GLU A 74 10.48 -22.16 -13.03
C GLU A 74 10.66 -20.78 -13.65
N SER A 75 10.83 -20.69 -14.96
CA SER A 75 10.86 -19.41 -15.68
C SER A 75 9.53 -18.65 -15.62
N ARG A 76 8.38 -19.34 -15.63
CA ARG A 76 7.08 -18.71 -15.38
C ARG A 76 6.97 -18.15 -13.97
N ARG A 77 7.39 -18.91 -12.95
CA ARG A 77 7.40 -18.45 -11.55
C ARG A 77 8.36 -17.29 -11.31
N ALA A 78 9.52 -17.29 -11.98
CA ALA A 78 10.46 -16.17 -11.93
C ALA A 78 9.84 -14.88 -12.49
N ARG A 79 9.17 -14.97 -13.66
CA ARG A 79 8.45 -13.83 -14.25
C ARG A 79 7.27 -13.35 -13.42
N GLU A 80 6.56 -14.25 -12.76
CA GLU A 80 5.48 -13.90 -11.83
C GLU A 80 6.04 -13.16 -10.60
N ARG A 81 7.16 -13.63 -10.02
CA ARG A 81 7.84 -12.93 -8.91
C ARG A 81 8.37 -11.56 -9.31
N GLU A 82 8.94 -11.40 -10.50
CA GLU A 82 9.38 -10.09 -11.01
C GLU A 82 8.20 -9.15 -11.22
N ARG A 83 7.07 -9.64 -11.76
CA ARG A 83 5.84 -8.84 -11.88
C ARG A 83 5.26 -8.44 -10.54
N ASP A 84 5.26 -9.33 -9.56
CA ASP A 84 4.74 -9.06 -8.23
C ASP A 84 5.65 -8.12 -7.45
N ALA A 85 6.98 -8.25 -7.59
CA ALA A 85 7.95 -7.30 -7.04
C ALA A 85 7.82 -5.92 -7.69
N GLY A 86 7.64 -5.85 -9.01
CA GLY A 86 7.38 -4.60 -9.73
C GLY A 86 6.09 -3.92 -9.28
N ARG A 87 4.99 -4.68 -9.16
CA ARG A 87 3.71 -4.17 -8.64
C ARG A 87 3.79 -3.75 -7.18
N ALA A 88 4.57 -4.45 -6.35
CA ALA A 88 4.78 -4.09 -4.96
C ALA A 88 5.56 -2.77 -4.85
N GLY A 89 6.65 -2.62 -5.62
CA GLY A 89 7.42 -1.37 -5.67
C GLY A 89 6.61 -0.19 -6.23
N GLU A 90 5.78 -0.42 -7.25
CA GLU A 90 4.91 0.60 -7.85
C GLU A 90 3.79 1.03 -6.88
N ARG A 91 3.21 0.08 -6.12
CA ARG A 91 2.27 0.38 -5.03
C ARG A 91 2.93 1.12 -3.88
N GLU A 92 4.13 0.75 -3.48
CA GLU A 92 4.87 1.40 -2.40
C GLU A 92 5.25 2.85 -2.78
N GLY A 93 5.66 3.08 -4.04
CA GLY A 93 5.89 4.42 -4.58
C GLY A 93 4.61 5.26 -4.70
N SER A 94 3.50 4.65 -5.12
CA SER A 94 2.18 5.31 -5.19
C SER A 94 1.68 5.72 -3.80
N PHE A 95 1.82 4.84 -2.80
CA PHE A 95 1.47 5.12 -1.42
C PHE A 95 2.36 6.22 -0.81
N ALA A 96 3.67 6.19 -1.06
CA ALA A 96 4.59 7.23 -0.60
C ALA A 96 4.24 8.61 -1.18
N SER A 97 3.89 8.66 -2.47
CA SER A 97 3.44 9.89 -3.13
C SER A 97 2.10 10.39 -2.59
N ALA A 98 1.12 9.51 -2.40
CA ALA A 98 -0.18 9.87 -1.81
C ALA A 98 -0.03 10.39 -0.38
N MET A 99 0.80 9.73 0.43
CA MET A 99 1.12 10.16 1.79
C MET A 99 1.85 11.52 1.79
N HIS A 100 2.77 11.76 0.86
CA HIS A 100 3.43 13.05 0.70
C HIS A 100 2.42 14.17 0.40
N ILE A 101 1.47 13.94 -0.53
CA ILE A 101 0.41 14.90 -0.83
C ILE A 101 -0.45 15.17 0.42
N PHE A 102 -0.81 14.11 1.16
CA PHE A 102 -1.55 14.25 2.40
C PHE A 102 -0.77 15.10 3.43
N CYS A 103 0.54 14.89 3.57
CA CYS A 103 1.41 15.67 4.46
C CYS A 103 1.46 17.15 4.05
N VAL A 104 1.57 17.45 2.75
CA VAL A 104 1.57 18.83 2.25
C VAL A 104 0.21 19.49 2.53
N LEU A 105 -0.89 18.78 2.27
CA LEU A 105 -2.23 19.28 2.51
C LEU A 105 -2.48 19.55 4.01
N SER A 106 -2.07 18.63 4.88
CA SER A 106 -2.23 18.78 6.32
C SER A 106 -1.37 19.92 6.90
N ILE A 107 -0.15 20.12 6.39
CA ILE A 107 0.68 21.30 6.73
C ILE A 107 0.02 22.59 6.23
N GLY A 108 -0.60 22.57 5.05
CA GLY A 108 -1.38 23.69 4.51
C GLY A 108 -2.57 24.06 5.40
N VAL A 109 -3.33 23.05 5.86
CA VAL A 109 -4.45 23.25 6.81
C VAL A 109 -3.92 23.82 8.12
N MET A 110 -2.84 23.26 8.68
CA MET A 110 -2.21 23.78 9.89
C MET A 110 -1.80 25.25 9.74
N MET A 111 -1.20 25.63 8.62
CA MET A 111 -0.82 27.01 8.33
C MET A 111 -2.04 27.95 8.33
N VAL A 112 -3.13 27.57 7.65
CA VAL A 112 -4.37 28.36 7.63
C VAL A 112 -4.97 28.49 9.04
N LEU A 113 -4.99 27.42 9.83
CA LEU A 113 -5.51 27.44 11.19
C LEU A 113 -4.67 28.32 12.12
N LEU A 114 -3.33 28.29 12.00
CA LEU A 114 -2.44 29.13 12.79
C LEU A 114 -2.63 30.62 12.46
N PHE A 115 -2.66 30.98 11.17
CA PHE A 115 -2.91 32.36 10.76
C PHE A 115 -4.32 32.83 11.12
N GLY A 116 -5.33 31.98 10.95
CA GLY A 116 -6.70 32.28 11.36
C GLY A 116 -6.80 32.53 12.86
N SER A 117 -6.13 31.71 13.66
CA SER A 117 -6.08 31.88 15.11
C SER A 117 -5.35 33.16 15.51
N ALA A 118 -4.20 33.46 14.90
CA ALA A 118 -3.48 34.71 15.13
C ALA A 118 -4.33 35.93 14.75
N LEU A 119 -5.04 35.88 13.62
CA LEU A 119 -5.93 36.96 13.19
C LEU A 119 -7.08 37.19 14.18
N MET A 120 -7.70 36.12 14.68
CA MET A 120 -8.79 36.17 15.65
C MET A 120 -8.35 36.73 17.02
N LEU A 121 -7.11 36.44 17.43
CA LEU A 121 -6.51 37.00 18.64
C LEU A 121 -6.17 38.49 18.44
N TYR A 122 -5.61 38.84 17.28
CA TYR A 122 -5.26 40.21 16.94
C TYR A 122 -6.50 41.13 16.87
N SER A 123 -7.57 40.68 16.23
CA SER A 123 -8.83 41.43 16.13
C SER A 123 -9.64 41.41 17.42
N GLY A 124 -9.35 40.48 18.35
CA GLY A 124 -10.18 40.21 19.52
C GLY A 124 -11.52 39.54 19.20
N SER A 125 -11.79 39.19 17.94
CA SER A 125 -13.06 38.55 17.55
C SER A 125 -13.24 37.16 18.14
N TYR A 126 -12.15 36.55 18.63
CA TYR A 126 -12.20 35.32 19.44
C TYR A 126 -13.20 35.43 20.59
N TYR A 127 -13.14 36.51 21.39
CA TYR A 127 -14.01 36.69 22.56
C TYR A 127 -15.47 36.88 22.19
N VAL A 128 -15.72 37.56 21.07
CA VAL A 128 -17.07 37.75 20.55
C VAL A 128 -17.66 36.41 20.11
N LEU A 129 -16.87 35.55 19.47
CA LEU A 129 -17.33 34.22 19.03
C LEU A 129 -17.54 33.25 20.19
N THR A 130 -16.67 33.26 21.20
CA THR A 130 -16.68 32.24 22.27
C THR A 130 -17.56 32.62 23.45
N SER A 131 -17.55 33.90 23.84
CA SER A 131 -18.20 34.39 25.06
C SER A 131 -19.33 35.37 24.80
N GLY A 132 -19.48 35.88 23.57
CA GLY A 132 -20.45 36.92 23.23
C GLY A 132 -20.09 38.30 23.78
N VAL A 133 -18.92 38.46 24.40
CA VAL A 133 -18.45 39.69 25.02
C VAL A 133 -17.40 40.36 24.14
N SER A 134 -17.39 41.70 24.10
CA SER A 134 -16.39 42.45 23.34
C SER A 134 -15.00 42.31 23.97
N ALA A 135 -13.97 42.25 23.13
CA ALA A 135 -12.59 42.17 23.59
C ALA A 135 -12.21 43.38 24.46
N ASP A 136 -12.72 44.58 24.13
CA ASP A 136 -12.49 45.80 24.92
C ASP A 136 -13.01 45.65 26.36
N TYR A 137 -14.17 45.01 26.55
CA TYR A 137 -14.68 44.75 27.89
C TYR A 137 -13.78 43.76 28.63
N VAL A 138 -13.39 42.65 28.01
CA VAL A 138 -12.49 41.65 28.62
C VAL A 138 -11.16 42.26 29.02
N TYR A 139 -10.52 43.01 28.12
CA TYR A 139 -9.23 43.66 28.40
C TYR A 139 -9.32 44.81 29.39
N SER A 140 -10.50 45.44 29.55
CA SER A 140 -10.71 46.45 30.60
C SER A 140 -10.74 45.82 32.01
N GLN A 141 -11.26 44.60 32.12
CA GLN A 141 -11.29 43.85 33.38
C GLN A 141 -9.95 43.18 33.65
N LEU A 142 -9.29 42.68 32.61
CA LEU A 142 -8.08 41.86 32.68
C LEU A 142 -7.00 42.39 31.71
N PRO A 143 -6.30 43.48 32.07
CA PRO A 143 -5.31 44.09 31.20
C PRO A 143 -4.07 43.20 30.98
N SER A 144 -3.71 42.34 31.94
CA SER A 144 -2.61 41.38 31.80
C SER A 144 -2.86 40.36 30.69
N LEU A 145 -4.13 39.93 30.52
CA LEU A 145 -4.54 38.95 29.50
C LEU A 145 -4.23 39.44 28.08
N ARG A 146 -4.35 40.76 27.84
CA ARG A 146 -4.02 41.37 26.55
C ARG A 146 -2.58 41.10 26.13
N SER A 147 -1.64 41.16 27.07
CA SER A 147 -0.23 40.92 26.79
C SER A 147 0.05 39.44 26.49
N ALA A 148 -0.62 38.53 27.20
CA ALA A 148 -0.54 37.09 26.97
C ALA A 148 -1.12 36.71 25.59
N ASP A 149 -2.27 37.27 25.22
CA ASP A 149 -2.91 37.03 23.92
C ASP A 149 -2.09 37.60 22.75
N GLN A 150 -1.46 38.76 22.93
CA GLN A 150 -0.52 39.31 21.95
C GLN A 150 0.70 38.40 21.77
N LEU A 151 1.23 37.84 22.86
CA LEU A 151 2.35 36.91 22.79
C LEU A 151 1.95 35.60 22.09
N LEU A 152 0.74 35.08 22.36
CA LEU A 152 0.17 33.94 21.66
C LEU A 152 -0.03 34.23 20.17
N CYS A 153 -0.56 35.41 19.83
CA CYS A 153 -0.76 35.87 18.47
C CYS A 153 0.57 35.91 17.68
N VAL A 154 1.62 36.51 18.27
CA VAL A 154 2.95 36.56 17.66
C VAL A 154 3.52 35.14 17.49
N GLY A 155 3.36 34.29 18.51
CA GLY A 155 3.78 32.90 18.48
C GLY A 155 3.15 32.11 17.33
N TYR A 156 1.83 32.19 17.18
CA TYR A 156 1.10 31.53 16.09
C TYR A 156 1.40 32.15 14.72
N GLY A 157 1.60 33.47 14.64
CA GLY A 157 2.02 34.13 13.41
C GLY A 157 3.38 33.64 12.93
N LEU A 158 4.37 33.55 13.83
CA LEU A 158 5.70 33.03 13.52
C LEU A 158 5.68 31.54 13.17
N ALA A 159 4.91 30.73 13.92
CA ALA A 159 4.72 29.32 13.60
C ALA A 159 4.05 29.13 12.22
N GLY A 160 3.06 29.97 11.89
CA GLY A 160 2.38 29.99 10.60
C GLY A 160 3.31 30.35 9.44
N LEU A 161 4.19 31.35 9.61
CA LEU A 161 5.20 31.71 8.61
C LEU A 161 6.20 30.56 8.37
N LEU A 162 6.64 29.89 9.43
CA LEU A 162 7.52 28.74 9.31
C LEU A 162 6.79 27.55 8.67
N ALA A 163 5.52 27.33 9.00
CA ALA A 163 4.69 26.32 8.35
C ALA A 163 4.53 26.61 6.85
N LEU A 164 4.29 27.87 6.45
CA LEU A 164 4.25 28.29 5.05
C LEU A 164 5.59 28.04 4.35
N SER A 165 6.71 28.39 5.00
CA SER A 165 8.04 28.13 4.45
C SER A 165 8.30 26.63 4.27
N SER A 166 7.83 25.80 5.20
CA SER A 166 7.93 24.35 5.12
C SER A 166 7.09 23.80 3.97
N LEU A 167 5.88 24.33 3.77
CA LEU A 167 4.97 23.94 2.70
C LEU A 167 5.59 24.22 1.33
N LEU A 168 6.07 25.45 1.11
CA LEU A 168 6.68 25.86 -0.16
C LEU A 168 7.91 25.01 -0.52
N LYS A 169 8.72 24.63 0.48
CA LYS A 169 9.90 23.78 0.29
C LYS A 169 9.56 22.31 0.11
N LEU A 170 8.57 21.79 0.85
CA LEU A 170 8.11 20.41 0.74
C LEU A 170 7.39 20.13 -0.57
N VAL A 171 6.66 21.12 -1.13
CA VAL A 171 6.09 21.05 -2.49
C VAL A 171 7.21 20.88 -3.54
N LYS A 172 8.36 21.54 -3.32
CA LYS A 172 9.57 21.37 -4.14
C LYS A 172 10.41 20.14 -3.77
N ARG A 173 9.98 19.36 -2.78
CA ARG A 173 10.69 18.19 -2.22
C ARG A 173 12.08 18.51 -1.64
N GLU A 174 12.31 19.73 -1.17
CA GLU A 174 13.58 20.10 -0.55
C GLU A 174 13.66 19.61 0.91
N ALA A 175 14.76 18.97 1.30
CA ALA A 175 15.01 18.54 2.69
C ALA A 175 14.98 19.69 3.72
N ALA A 176 15.27 20.93 3.29
CA ALA A 176 15.18 22.12 4.14
C ALA A 176 13.74 22.41 4.63
N GLY A 177 12.72 21.92 3.92
CA GLY A 177 11.32 22.02 4.32
C GLY A 177 11.02 21.25 5.59
N ILE A 178 11.63 20.06 5.77
CA ILE A 178 11.44 19.21 6.95
C ILE A 178 11.94 19.92 8.23
N ARG A 179 13.11 20.57 8.16
CA ARG A 179 13.65 21.35 9.29
C ARG A 179 12.73 22.49 9.66
N SER A 180 12.20 23.20 8.66
CA SER A 180 11.29 24.33 8.86
C SER A 180 9.99 23.87 9.53
N PHE A 181 9.47 22.69 9.16
CA PHE A 181 8.32 22.07 9.79
C PHE A 181 8.57 21.71 11.27
N TYR A 182 9.72 21.14 11.60
CA TYR A 182 10.08 20.82 12.99
C TYR A 182 10.17 22.06 13.86
N ILE A 183 10.80 23.13 13.35
CA ILE A 183 10.89 24.40 14.07
C ILE A 183 9.49 25.01 14.26
N ALA A 184 8.64 25.01 13.23
CA ALA A 184 7.26 25.50 13.33
C ALA A 184 6.45 24.74 14.40
N SER A 185 6.59 23.41 14.41
CA SER A 185 5.91 22.52 15.34
C SER A 185 6.35 22.75 16.79
N ALA A 186 7.67 22.90 17.01
CA ALA A 186 8.23 23.19 18.32
C ALA A 186 7.80 24.58 18.81
N LEU A 187 7.77 25.57 17.92
CA LEU A 187 7.27 26.92 18.23
C LEU A 187 5.82 26.88 18.66
N TYR A 188 4.94 26.22 17.90
CA TYR A 188 3.53 26.08 18.26
C TYR A 188 3.32 25.42 19.63
N ALA A 189 4.02 24.29 19.88
CA ALA A 189 3.91 23.59 21.15
C ALA A 189 4.43 24.44 22.32
N GLY A 190 5.59 25.07 22.12
CA GLY A 190 6.20 25.96 23.11
C GLY A 190 5.33 27.15 23.45
N THR A 191 4.79 27.85 22.44
CA THR A 191 3.92 29.02 22.65
C THR A 191 2.61 28.64 23.34
N SER A 192 2.05 27.48 23.00
CA SER A 192 0.81 26.98 23.63
C SER A 192 1.02 26.63 25.12
N LEU A 193 2.14 25.97 25.45
CA LEU A 193 2.49 25.65 26.84
C LEU A 193 2.84 26.89 27.65
N LEU A 194 3.61 27.81 27.06
CA LEU A 194 3.96 29.08 27.71
C LEU A 194 2.70 29.88 28.02
N TYR A 195 1.75 29.96 27.09
CA TYR A 195 0.47 30.63 27.34
C TYR A 195 -0.31 29.98 28.47
N GLY A 196 -0.45 28.64 28.45
CA GLY A 196 -1.09 27.92 29.55
C GLY A 196 -0.41 28.15 30.90
N ALA A 197 0.92 28.24 30.92
CA ALA A 197 1.70 28.55 32.13
C ALA A 197 1.50 30.00 32.59
N PHE A 198 1.48 30.98 31.67
CA PHE A 198 1.21 32.38 32.00
C PHE A 198 -0.20 32.54 32.59
N VAL A 199 -1.21 31.91 31.98
CA VAL A 199 -2.57 31.95 32.51
C VAL A 199 -2.66 31.27 33.87
N LEU A 200 -1.97 30.15 34.08
CA LEU A 200 -1.88 29.52 35.38
C LEU A 200 -1.27 30.45 36.44
N VAL A 201 -0.17 31.15 36.13
CA VAL A 201 0.50 32.05 37.07
C VAL A 201 -0.37 33.26 37.42
N ASP A 202 -0.98 33.88 36.41
CA ASP A 202 -1.72 35.13 36.59
C ASP A 202 -3.14 34.91 37.16
N PHE A 203 -3.78 33.77 36.83
CA PHE A 203 -5.17 33.51 37.18
C PHE A 203 -5.35 32.34 38.14
N ASN A 204 -4.27 31.64 38.50
CA ASN A 204 -4.28 30.47 39.38
C ASN A 204 -5.23 29.36 38.91
N THR A 205 -5.42 29.23 37.59
CA THR A 205 -6.28 28.21 36.96
C THR A 205 -5.47 27.17 36.20
N VAL A 206 -5.71 25.90 36.49
CA VAL A 206 -5.00 24.77 35.84
C VAL A 206 -5.65 24.37 34.51
N GLU A 207 -6.90 24.79 34.28
CA GLU A 207 -7.71 24.35 33.14
C GLU A 207 -7.05 24.63 31.79
N GLN A 208 -6.46 25.82 31.61
CA GLN A 208 -5.80 26.20 30.35
C GLN A 208 -4.52 25.41 30.08
N LEU A 209 -3.73 25.13 31.13
CA LEU A 209 -2.54 24.30 31.00
C LEU A 209 -2.90 22.83 30.72
N ALA A 210 -3.93 22.32 31.39
CA ALA A 210 -4.43 20.96 31.17
C ALA A 210 -5.00 20.80 29.75
N ASP A 211 -5.78 21.75 29.27
CA ASP A 211 -6.33 21.75 27.91
C ASP A 211 -5.23 21.83 26.85
N ALA A 212 -4.22 22.69 27.04
CA ALA A 212 -3.04 22.73 26.17
C ALA A 212 -2.29 21.39 26.17
N ALA A 213 -2.07 20.77 27.34
CA ALA A 213 -1.40 19.48 27.45
C ALA A 213 -2.18 18.36 26.74
N VAL A 214 -3.51 18.32 26.90
CA VAL A 214 -4.37 17.32 26.23
C VAL A 214 -4.34 17.50 24.71
N LYS A 215 -4.40 18.74 24.21
CA LYS A 215 -4.30 19.04 22.77
C LYS A 215 -2.93 18.69 22.17
N LEU A 216 -1.88 18.69 22.97
CA LEU A 216 -0.53 18.32 22.53
C LEU A 216 -0.33 16.81 22.37
N ILE A 217 -1.14 15.97 23.01
CA ILE A 217 -1.07 14.50 22.85
C ILE A 217 -1.32 14.06 21.40
N PRO A 218 -2.46 14.39 20.75
CA PRO A 218 -2.68 14.02 19.35
C PRO A 218 -1.69 14.73 18.41
N PHE A 219 -1.24 15.93 18.77
CA PHE A 219 -0.20 16.64 18.02
C PHE A 219 1.13 15.89 18.02
N ALA A 220 1.57 15.38 19.18
CA ALA A 220 2.80 14.60 19.29
C ALA A 220 2.72 13.28 18.51
N VAL A 221 1.57 12.61 18.51
CA VAL A 221 1.33 11.42 17.71
C VAL A 221 1.43 11.73 16.21
N TYR A 222 0.74 12.78 15.76
CA TYR A 222 0.78 13.24 14.38
C TYR A 222 2.19 13.63 13.94
N PHE A 223 2.92 14.36 14.78
CA PHE A 223 4.32 14.71 14.58
C PHE A 223 5.20 13.47 14.44
N GLY A 224 5.01 12.45 15.30
CA GLY A 224 5.72 11.19 15.24
C GLY A 224 5.48 10.44 13.92
N MET A 225 4.24 10.40 13.45
CA MET A 225 3.91 9.79 12.15
C MET A 225 4.61 10.50 10.99
N LEU A 226 4.59 11.82 10.96
CA LEU A 226 5.27 12.63 9.94
C LEU A 226 6.79 12.46 9.99
N ALA A 227 7.38 12.47 11.18
CA ALA A 227 8.82 12.26 11.35
C ALA A 227 9.24 10.87 10.85
N MET A 228 8.44 9.83 11.12
CA MET A 228 8.67 8.49 10.58
C MET A 228 8.53 8.46 9.05
N HIS A 229 7.54 9.16 8.48
CA HIS A 229 7.36 9.25 7.03
C HIS A 229 8.57 9.92 6.36
N PHE A 230 9.00 11.08 6.85
CA PHE A 230 10.17 11.78 6.33
C PHE A 230 11.45 10.95 6.46
N ARG A 231 11.62 10.21 7.56
CA ARG A 231 12.78 9.33 7.75
C ARG A 231 12.77 8.13 6.82
N ARG A 232 11.61 7.49 6.62
CA ARG A 232 11.48 6.29 5.77
C ARG A 232 11.63 6.62 4.28
N ASN A 233 11.24 7.83 3.88
CA ASN A 233 11.28 8.28 2.49
C ASN A 233 12.30 9.38 2.26
N ALA A 234 13.43 9.36 2.98
CA ALA A 234 14.47 10.38 2.88
C ALA A 234 14.97 10.57 1.43
N ASP A 235 15.01 9.49 0.65
CA ASP A 235 15.40 9.48 -0.78
C ASP A 235 14.49 10.34 -1.66
N MET A 236 13.24 10.60 -1.25
CA MET A 236 12.35 11.51 -1.99
C MET A 236 12.73 12.98 -1.82
N TYR A 237 13.54 13.31 -0.80
CA TYR A 237 13.87 14.67 -0.39
C TYR A 237 15.35 15.04 -0.55
N SER A 238 16.15 14.13 -1.12
CA SER A 238 17.61 14.29 -1.32
C SER A 238 17.98 14.93 -2.67
N ALA A 239 17.02 15.58 -3.34
CA ALA A 239 17.25 16.29 -4.60
C ALA A 239 17.89 17.67 -4.39
#